data_AF-A0A968E3Z2-F1
#
_entry.id   AF-A0A968E3Z2-F1
#
_cell.length_a   1.000
_cell.length_b   1.000
_cell.length_c   1.000
_cell.angle_alpha   90.00
_cell.angle_beta   90.00
_cell.angle_gamma   90.00
#
_symmetry.space_group_name_H-M   'P 1'
#
loop_
_entity.id
_entity.type
_entity.pdbx_description
1 polymer ?
#
loop_
_entity_poly.entity_id
_entity_poly.type
_entity_poly.pdbx_seq_one_letter_code
_entity_poly.pdbx_strand_id
1 'polypeptide(L)'
;AESGGNCEATKAGETVNVGGVKVIGPENVPSSVPYHASQMYAKNIANLLLLMVKEEEFNIDLEDEILKESLVTDGGNVVNDRVK
;
A
#
# COMPACT_ATOMS: atom_id res chain seq x y z
N ALA A 1 8.57 8.70 6.87
CA ALA A 1 8.50 9.32 8.21
C ALA A 1 7.06 9.55 8.70
N GLU A 2 6.06 9.17 7.92
CA GLU A 2 4.65 9.54 8.10
C GLU A 2 3.98 8.94 9.36
N SER A 3 4.52 7.84 9.91
CA SER A 3 4.02 7.20 11.13
C SER A 3 4.83 7.55 12.39
N GLY A 4 5.52 8.70 12.40
CA GLY A 4 6.35 9.18 13.51
C GLY A 4 7.85 8.93 13.33
N GLY A 5 8.23 7.87 12.59
CA GLY A 5 9.63 7.57 12.28
C GLY A 5 10.39 6.85 13.40
N ASN A 6 11.41 6.07 13.03
CA ASN A 6 12.16 5.21 13.98
C ASN A 6 13.16 5.96 14.85
N CYS A 7 13.47 7.22 14.52
CA CYS A 7 14.43 8.05 15.26
C CYS A 7 13.67 9.24 15.84
N GLU A 8 13.84 9.53 17.13
CA GLU A 8 13.13 10.59 17.85
C GLU A 8 13.29 11.98 17.21
N ALA A 9 14.44 12.24 16.57
CA ALA A 9 14.69 13.48 15.86
C ALA A 9 14.04 13.55 14.46
N THR A 10 13.37 12.49 14.00
CA THR A 10 12.74 12.42 12.68
C THR A 10 11.59 13.42 12.61
N LYS A 11 11.60 14.25 11.57
CA LYS A 11 10.46 15.08 11.20
C LYS A 11 9.99 14.70 9.81
N ALA A 12 8.70 14.43 9.68
CA ALA A 12 8.11 14.06 8.40
C ALA A 12 8.21 15.22 7.41
N GLY A 13 8.63 14.90 6.18
CA GLY A 13 8.85 15.85 5.08
C GLY A 13 10.19 16.60 5.15
N GLU A 14 10.97 16.46 6.22
CA GLU A 14 12.14 17.30 6.48
C GLU A 14 13.45 16.53 6.52
N THR A 15 14.55 17.24 6.21
CA THR A 15 15.90 16.81 6.59
C THR A 15 16.42 17.73 7.68
N VAL A 16 16.60 17.20 8.89
CA VAL A 16 17.11 17.98 10.04
C VAL A 16 18.57 17.64 10.31
N ASN A 17 19.32 18.60 10.85
CA ASN A 17 20.69 18.38 11.32
C ASN A 17 20.71 18.37 12.85
N VAL A 18 21.21 17.28 13.44
CA VAL A 18 21.36 17.13 14.89
C VAL A 18 22.83 16.85 15.18
N GLY A 19 23.54 17.84 15.72
CA GLY A 19 24.95 17.70 16.10
C GLY A 19 25.89 17.31 14.96
N GLY A 20 25.59 17.72 13.72
CA GLY A 20 26.36 17.36 12.52
C GLY A 20 25.80 16.16 11.75
N VAL A 21 24.85 15.41 12.31
CA VAL A 21 24.21 14.25 11.66
C VAL A 21 22.94 14.72 10.94
N LYS A 22 22.81 14.37 9.65
CA LYS A 22 21.58 14.61 8.88
C LYS A 22 20.58 13.47 9.08
N VAL A 23 19.41 13.80 9.60
CA VAL A 23 18.26 12.89 9.75
C VAL A 23 17.27 13.23 8.65
N ILE A 24 17.09 12.30 7.70
CA ILE A 24 16.25 12.49 6.51
C ILE A 24 14.91 11.79 6.76
N GLY A 25 13.83 12.56 6.84
CA GLY A 25 12.49 12.07 7.06
C GLY A 25 11.57 12.28 5.86
N PRO A 26 11.87 11.72 4.66
CA PRO A 26 11.04 11.95 3.49
C PRO A 26 9.64 11.34 3.68
N GLU A 27 8.68 11.97 3.02
CA GLU A 27 7.33 11.45 2.79
C GLU A 27 7.24 10.88 1.38
N ASN A 28 6.28 9.98 1.16
CA ASN A 28 5.99 9.37 -0.12
C ASN A 28 7.28 8.93 -0.87
N VAL A 29 8.15 8.18 -0.18
CA VAL A 29 9.41 7.68 -0.76
C VAL A 29 9.21 6.97 -2.10
N PRO A 30 8.14 6.18 -2.35
CA PRO A 30 7.91 5.60 -3.66
C PRO A 30 7.85 6.64 -4.80
N SER A 31 7.37 7.85 -4.53
CA SER A 31 7.32 8.94 -5.52
C SER A 31 8.70 9.48 -5.92
N SER A 32 9.76 9.22 -5.16
CA SER A 32 11.13 9.60 -5.55
C SER A 32 11.72 8.66 -6.62
N VAL A 33 11.10 7.49 -6.84
CA VAL A 33 11.44 6.52 -7.89
C VAL A 33 10.17 6.12 -8.68
N PRO A 34 9.48 7.11 -9.26
CA PRO A 34 8.08 6.96 -9.67
C PRO A 34 7.90 5.94 -10.80
N TYR A 35 8.86 5.83 -11.71
CA TYR A 35 8.81 4.85 -12.80
C TYR A 35 8.77 3.41 -12.28
N HIS A 36 9.72 3.02 -11.43
CA HIS A 36 9.79 1.67 -10.89
C HIS A 36 8.67 1.40 -9.87
N ALA A 37 8.32 2.39 -9.04
CA ALA A 37 7.19 2.28 -8.13
C ALA A 37 5.88 2.00 -8.89
N SER A 38 5.64 2.72 -9.99
CA SER A 38 4.46 2.52 -10.84
C SER A 38 4.47 1.15 -11.50
N GLN A 39 5.62 0.68 -12.01
CA GLN A 39 5.74 -0.65 -12.61
C GLN A 39 5.42 -1.77 -11.59
N MET A 40 5.98 -1.68 -10.38
CA MET A 40 5.73 -2.65 -9.32
C MET A 40 4.26 -2.64 -8.88
N TYR A 41 3.67 -1.45 -8.71
CA TYR A 41 2.27 -1.33 -8.35
C TYR A 41 1.33 -1.88 -9.43
N ALA A 42 1.59 -1.55 -10.70
CA ALA A 42 0.82 -2.07 -11.83
C ALA A 42 0.86 -3.61 -11.88
N LYS A 43 2.01 -4.22 -11.58
CA LYS A 43 2.13 -5.67 -11.50
C LYS A 43 1.30 -6.27 -10.36
N ASN A 44 1.25 -5.62 -9.20
CA ASN A 44 0.38 -6.05 -8.09
C ASN A 44 -1.10 -6.01 -8.47
N ILE A 45 -1.55 -4.93 -9.12
CA ILE A 45 -2.92 -4.81 -9.61
C ILE A 45 -3.23 -5.86 -10.68
N ALA A 46 -2.33 -6.07 -11.63
CA ALA A 46 -2.50 -7.10 -12.66
C ALA A 46 -2.62 -8.51 -12.05
N ASN A 47 -1.78 -8.84 -11.06
CA ASN A 47 -1.86 -10.12 -10.35
C ASN A 47 -3.18 -10.29 -9.59
N LEU A 48 -3.67 -9.23 -8.93
CA LEU A 48 -4.97 -9.27 -8.25
C LEU A 48 -6.12 -9.49 -9.25
N LEU A 49 -6.08 -8.81 -10.40
CA LEU A 49 -7.08 -9.00 -11.47
C LEU A 49 -7.04 -10.41 -12.06
N LEU A 50 -5.86 -11.03 -12.17
CA LEU A 50 -5.74 -12.42 -12.62
C LEU A 50 -6.36 -13.43 -11.64
N LEU A 51 -6.53 -13.09 -10.36
CA LEU A 51 -7.29 -13.91 -9.42
C LEU A 51 -8.80 -13.76 -9.63
N MET A 52 -9.24 -12.56 -10.06
CA MET A 52 -10.65 -12.21 -10.27
C MET A 52 -11.17 -12.58 -11.66
N VAL A 53 -10.31 -12.78 -12.64
CA VAL A 53 -10.71 -13.11 -14.02
C VAL A 53 -10.37 -14.57 -14.30
N LYS A 54 -11.40 -15.41 -14.37
CA LYS A 54 -11.29 -16.83 -14.72
C LYS A 54 -12.14 -17.08 -15.95
N GLU A 55 -11.59 -17.80 -16.93
CA GLU A 55 -12.31 -18.17 -18.18
C GLU A 55 -12.92 -16.96 -18.91
N GLU A 56 -12.22 -15.83 -18.94
CA GLU A 56 -12.67 -14.56 -19.53
C GLU A 56 -13.89 -13.91 -18.83
N GLU A 57 -14.33 -14.47 -17.70
CA GLU A 57 -15.38 -13.91 -16.87
C GLU A 57 -14.83 -13.30 -15.58
N PHE A 58 -15.47 -12.22 -15.13
CA PHE A 58 -15.16 -11.60 -13.86
C PHE A 58 -15.89 -12.34 -12.73
N ASN A 59 -15.13 -13.01 -11.87
CA ASN A 59 -15.61 -13.82 -10.77
C ASN A 59 -14.79 -13.53 -9.50
N ILE A 60 -15.43 -12.95 -8.49
CA ILE A 60 -14.83 -12.77 -7.16
C ILE A 60 -15.14 -14.01 -6.32
N ASP A 61 -14.17 -14.91 -6.28
CA ASP A 61 -14.22 -16.14 -5.50
C ASP A 61 -13.85 -15.87 -4.04
N LEU A 62 -14.84 -15.81 -3.14
CA LEU A 62 -14.62 -15.52 -1.72
C LEU A 62 -14.02 -16.70 -0.93
N GLU A 63 -13.85 -17.87 -1.55
CA GLU A 63 -13.05 -18.96 -0.99
C GLU A 63 -11.54 -18.72 -1.20
N ASP A 64 -11.16 -17.85 -2.16
CA ASP A 64 -9.79 -17.37 -2.28
C ASP A 64 -9.46 -16.40 -1.14
N GLU A 65 -8.53 -16.78 -0.27
CA GLU A 65 -8.15 -15.99 0.90
C GLU A 65 -7.64 -14.59 0.54
N ILE A 66 -6.95 -14.43 -0.59
CA ILE A 66 -6.42 -13.13 -1.02
C ILE A 66 -7.59 -12.21 -1.38
N LEU A 67 -8.56 -12.71 -2.14
CA LEU A 67 -9.74 -11.94 -2.53
C LEU A 67 -10.61 -11.59 -1.32
N LYS A 68 -10.86 -12.56 -0.44
CA LYS A 68 -11.63 -12.36 0.79
C LYS A 68 -11.00 -11.33 1.72
N GLU A 69 -9.71 -11.45 2.03
CA GLU A 69 -9.04 -10.55 2.97
C GLU A 69 -8.77 -9.16 2.37
N SER A 70 -8.76 -9.03 1.03
CA SER A 70 -8.61 -7.75 0.35
C SER A 70 -9.93 -6.99 0.19
N LEU A 71 -11.08 -7.67 0.24
CA LEU A 71 -12.39 -7.06 0.08
C LEU A 71 -12.78 -6.28 1.34
N VAL A 72 -12.95 -4.96 1.21
CA VAL A 72 -13.32 -4.09 2.35
C VAL A 72 -14.84 -3.93 2.48
N THR A 73 -15.53 -3.73 1.36
CA THR A 73 -16.97 -3.46 1.31
C THR A 73 -17.65 -4.26 0.21
N ASP A 74 -18.85 -4.74 0.47
CA ASP A 74 -19.74 -5.33 -0.54
C ASP A 74 -21.20 -4.97 -0.25
N GLY A 75 -21.97 -4.66 -1.30
CA GLY A 75 -23.38 -4.27 -1.17
C GLY A 75 -23.66 -3.10 -0.22
N GLY A 76 -22.70 -2.18 -0.03
CA GLY A 76 -22.82 -1.05 0.90
C GLY A 76 -22.51 -1.37 2.37
N ASN A 77 -22.10 -2.60 2.67
CA ASN A 77 -21.71 -3.00 4.03
C ASN A 77 -20.19 -3.17 4.12
N VAL A 78 -19.61 -2.86 5.28
CA VAL A 78 -18.22 -3.24 5.59
C VAL A 78 -18.19 -4.73 5.90
N VAL A 79 -17.48 -5.50 5.08
CA VAL A 79 -17.39 -6.97 5.20
C VAL A 79 -16.09 -7.44 5.81
N ASN A 80 -15.05 -6.60 5.82
CA ASN A 80 -13.73 -6.92 6.34
C ASN A 80 -13.63 -6.70 7.85
N ASP A 81 -13.30 -7.75 8.60
CA ASP A 81 -13.22 -7.70 10.06
C ASP A 81 -12.04 -6.85 10.58
N ARG A 82 -11.03 -6.55 9.76
CA ARG A 82 -9.92 -5.67 10.16
C ARG A 82 -10.29 -4.18 10.11
N VAL A 83 -11.39 -3.85 9.42
CA VAL A 83 -11.83 -2.46 9.16
C VAL A 83 -13.18 -2.15 9.81
N LYS A 84 -13.91 -3.17 10.32
CA LYS A 84 -15.06 -2.98 11.22
C LYS A 84 -14.60 -2.43 12.56
#